data_AF-A0A6J6SFF3-F1
#
_entry.id   AF-A0A6J6SFF3-F1
#
_cell.length_a   1.000
_cell.length_b   1.000
_cell.length_c   1.000
_cell.angle_alpha   90.00
_cell.angle_beta   90.00
_cell.angle_gamma   90.00
#
_symmetry.space_group_name_H-M   'P 1'
#
loop_
_entity.id
_entity.type
_entity.pdbx_description
1 polymer ?
#
loop_
_entity_poly.entity_id
_entity_poly.type
_entity_poly.pdbx_seq_one_letter_code
_entity_poly.pdbx_strand_id
1 'polypeptide(L)'
;MTLLNLPTAATEPSTADPWARLRHRRHVLDLVIADPHISLREWMTREYVAEAFVDLDDLLRTLYLRWSTVLRGCLDAELETGGGATADLVVTAYQRAVNHSSGLRRVLDAAMVEPLLVSLVERDHARLAQALGLAASGRTASEAAAELTSMVGHVAYQEPRRSSRRERREREREVRRLTLLAEQRGRLGSTA
;
A
#
# COMPACT_ATOMS: atom_id res chain seq x y z
N MET A 1 -43.32 15.87 49.70
CA MET A 1 -42.28 16.57 48.92
C MET A 1 -41.14 15.59 48.68
N THR A 2 -41.09 14.97 47.50
CA THR A 2 -40.01 14.07 47.10
C THR A 2 -39.58 14.50 45.70
N LEU A 3 -38.40 15.11 45.61
CA LEU A 3 -37.82 15.58 44.35
C LEU A 3 -37.22 14.39 43.61
N LEU A 4 -37.80 14.04 42.47
CA LEU A 4 -37.23 13.07 41.53
C LEU A 4 -36.08 13.74 40.78
N ASN A 5 -34.85 13.37 41.16
CA ASN A 5 -33.65 13.64 40.38
C ASN A 5 -33.71 12.80 39.10
N LEU A 6 -33.95 13.43 37.95
CA LEU A 6 -33.74 12.82 36.65
C LEU A 6 -32.24 12.84 36.32
N PRO A 7 -31.65 11.72 35.88
CA PRO A 7 -30.27 11.68 35.46
C PRO A 7 -30.08 12.55 34.21
N THR A 8 -29.17 13.51 34.31
CA THR A 8 -28.63 14.28 33.19
C THR A 8 -28.02 13.29 32.20
N ALA A 9 -28.72 13.03 31.10
CA ALA A 9 -28.18 12.25 30.00
C ALA A 9 -26.98 13.03 29.45
N ALA A 10 -25.78 12.55 29.78
CA ALA A 10 -24.56 12.98 29.12
C ALA A 10 -24.75 12.66 27.63
N THR A 11 -24.82 13.69 26.80
CA THR A 11 -24.73 13.55 25.35
C THR A 11 -23.34 13.00 25.05
N GLU A 12 -23.24 11.67 24.93
CA GLU A 12 -22.00 11.03 24.50
C GLU A 12 -21.58 11.66 23.17
N PRO A 13 -20.28 11.96 22.99
CA PRO A 13 -19.80 12.55 21.75
C PRO A 13 -20.17 11.64 20.59
N SER A 14 -21.01 12.16 19.68
CA SER A 14 -21.43 11.52 18.45
C SER A 14 -20.24 10.81 17.82
N THR A 15 -20.29 9.48 17.84
CA THR A 15 -19.32 8.57 17.23
C THR A 15 -19.34 8.81 15.72
N ALA A 16 -18.59 9.81 15.26
CA ALA A 16 -18.46 10.16 13.86
C ALA A 16 -18.28 8.89 13.03
N ASP A 17 -19.12 8.72 12.00
CA ASP A 17 -19.21 7.54 11.14
C ASP A 17 -17.81 6.93 10.92
N PRO A 18 -17.52 5.72 11.44
CA PRO A 18 -16.21 5.08 11.31
C PRO A 18 -15.76 5.00 9.84
N TRP A 19 -16.71 4.88 8.92
CA TRP A 19 -16.43 4.87 7.48
C TRP A 19 -16.05 6.24 6.95
N ALA A 20 -16.64 7.33 7.46
CA ALA A 20 -16.24 8.69 7.10
C ALA A 20 -14.78 8.96 7.52
N ARG A 21 -14.39 8.55 8.73
CA ARG A 21 -12.99 8.65 9.18
C ARG A 21 -12.03 7.84 8.31
N LEU A 22 -12.40 6.60 7.96
CA LEU A 22 -11.59 5.77 7.08
C LEU A 22 -11.41 6.39 5.69
N ARG A 23 -12.51 6.92 5.10
CA ARG A 23 -12.47 7.60 3.80
C ARG A 23 -11.60 8.86 3.85
N HIS A 24 -11.73 9.66 4.91
CA HIS A 24 -10.90 10.85 5.14
C HIS A 24 -9.42 10.49 5.21
N ARG A 25 -9.04 9.53 6.07
CA ARG A 25 -7.66 9.02 6.18
C ARG A 25 -7.12 8.54 4.84
N ARG A 26 -7.91 7.78 4.08
CA ARG A 26 -7.53 7.30 2.75
C ARG A 26 -7.30 8.46 1.77
N HIS A 27 -8.19 9.45 1.76
CA HIS A 27 -8.07 10.62 0.91
C HIS A 27 -6.80 11.41 1.21
N VAL A 28 -6.53 11.69 2.49
CA VAL A 28 -5.30 12.38 2.92
C VAL A 28 -4.06 11.58 2.52
N LEU A 29 -4.08 10.26 2.72
CA LEU A 29 -2.98 9.39 2.31
C LEU A 29 -2.73 9.45 0.79
N ASP A 30 -3.79 9.49 -0.03
CA ASP A 30 -3.67 9.65 -1.48
C ASP A 30 -3.06 11.01 -1.86
N LEU A 31 -3.37 12.09 -1.14
CA LEU A 31 -2.75 13.41 -1.34
C LEU A 31 -1.25 13.40 -1.00
N VAL A 32 -0.86 12.80 0.13
CA VAL A 32 0.55 12.67 0.53
C VAL A 32 1.34 11.89 -0.53
N ILE A 33 0.78 10.79 -1.04
CA ILE A 33 1.41 9.95 -2.07
C ILE A 33 1.52 10.67 -3.41
N ALA A 34 0.57 11.55 -3.74
CA ALA A 34 0.54 12.28 -4.99
C ALA A 34 1.64 13.35 -5.09
N ASP A 35 2.14 13.85 -3.97
CA ASP A 35 3.20 14.87 -3.93
C ASP A 35 4.38 14.43 -3.03
N PRO A 36 5.25 13.55 -3.56
CA PRO A 36 6.37 12.99 -2.81
C PRO A 36 7.50 14.00 -2.53
N HIS A 37 7.41 15.23 -3.06
CA HIS A 37 8.43 16.25 -2.86
C HIS A 37 8.28 16.99 -1.53
N ILE A 38 7.11 16.92 -0.92
CA ILE A 38 6.81 17.53 0.36
C ILE A 38 7.16 16.55 1.48
N SER A 39 7.97 16.99 2.44
CA SER A 39 8.38 16.11 3.55
C SER A 39 7.17 15.71 4.41
N LEU A 40 7.21 14.51 5.01
CA LEU A 40 6.12 14.06 5.89
C LEU A 40 5.93 14.97 7.10
N ARG A 41 7.01 15.56 7.62
CA ARG A 41 6.95 16.53 8.73
C ARG A 41 6.22 17.81 8.31
N GLU A 42 6.46 18.29 7.10
CA GLU A 42 5.73 19.43 6.54
C GLU A 42 4.25 19.07 6.32
N TRP A 43 3.94 17.89 5.79
CA TRP A 43 2.56 17.41 5.68
C TRP A 43 1.83 17.41 7.02
N MET A 44 2.48 16.98 8.11
CA MET A 44 1.91 16.98 9.46
C MET A 44 1.57 18.38 10.00
N THR A 45 2.11 19.45 9.43
CA THR A 45 1.74 20.84 9.81
C THR A 45 0.38 21.27 9.25
N ARG A 46 -0.18 20.51 8.30
CA ARG A 46 -1.47 20.83 7.68
C ARG A 46 -2.61 20.28 8.53
N GLU A 47 -3.58 21.15 8.85
CA GLU A 47 -4.72 20.83 9.73
C GLU A 47 -5.44 19.55 9.32
N TYR A 48 -5.83 19.41 8.05
CA TYR A 48 -6.53 18.21 7.56
C TYR A 48 -5.71 16.91 7.66
N VAL A 49 -4.38 16.98 7.74
CA VAL A 49 -3.51 15.82 7.98
C VAL A 49 -3.48 15.48 9.46
N ALA A 50 -3.33 16.47 10.33
CA ALA A 50 -3.37 16.30 11.78
C ALA A 50 -4.74 15.81 12.28
N GLU A 51 -5.83 16.18 11.59
CA GLU A 51 -7.16 15.61 11.83
C GLU A 51 -7.27 14.13 11.43
N ALA A 52 -6.54 13.72 10.40
CA ALA A 52 -6.58 12.36 9.87
C ALA A 52 -5.63 11.41 10.63
N PHE A 53 -4.47 11.89 11.07
CA PHE A 53 -3.40 11.10 11.69
C PHE A 53 -2.97 11.71 13.02
N VAL A 54 -2.83 10.88 14.05
CA VAL A 54 -2.52 11.34 15.41
C VAL A 54 -1.14 12.00 15.46
N ASP A 55 -0.17 11.39 14.78
CA ASP A 55 1.22 11.83 14.72
C ASP A 55 1.91 11.32 13.45
N LEU A 56 3.19 11.68 13.30
CA LEU A 56 4.02 11.22 12.19
C LEU A 56 4.15 9.69 12.16
N ASP A 57 4.19 9.05 13.32
CA ASP A 57 4.36 7.60 13.43
C ASP A 57 3.13 6.84 12.90
N ASP A 58 1.92 7.32 13.18
CA ASP A 58 0.66 6.81 12.64
C ASP A 58 0.59 6.95 11.11
N LEU A 59 1.01 8.10 10.58
CA LEU A 59 1.13 8.31 9.14
C LEU A 59 2.14 7.35 8.50
N LEU A 60 3.33 7.21 9.09
CA LEU A 60 4.39 6.29 8.62
C LEU A 60 3.92 4.83 8.62
N ARG A 61 3.29 4.37 9.71
CA ARG A 61 2.73 3.01 9.79
C ARG A 61 1.67 2.78 8.72
N THR A 62 0.83 3.77 8.47
CA THR A 62 -0.23 3.67 7.45
C THR A 62 0.35 3.64 6.03
N LEU A 63 1.31 4.52 5.70
CA LEU A 63 2.02 4.51 4.42
C LEU A 63 2.73 3.17 4.19
N TYR A 64 3.43 2.68 5.21
CA TYR A 64 4.16 1.41 5.14
C TYR A 64 3.23 0.21 5.00
N LEU A 65 2.11 0.17 5.73
CA LEU A 65 1.09 -0.87 5.60
C LEU A 65 0.51 -0.91 4.18
N ARG A 66 0.26 0.25 3.57
CA ARG A 66 -0.18 0.32 2.19
C ARG A 66 0.87 -0.23 1.23
N TRP A 67 2.14 0.10 1.42
CA TRP A 67 3.24 -0.43 0.62
C TRP A 67 3.37 -1.94 0.76
N SER A 68 3.38 -2.47 1.99
CA SER A 68 3.50 -3.91 2.23
C SER A 68 2.32 -4.70 1.65
N THR A 69 1.12 -4.12 1.65
CA THR A 69 -0.06 -4.72 0.99
C THR A 69 0.14 -4.82 -0.53
N VAL A 70 0.64 -3.76 -1.18
CA VAL A 70 0.94 -3.77 -2.62
C VAL A 70 2.05 -4.79 -2.94
N LEU A 71 3.12 -4.80 -2.16
CA LEU A 71 4.24 -5.71 -2.33
C LEU A 71 3.80 -7.18 -2.19
N ARG A 72 3.03 -7.51 -1.15
CA ARG A 72 2.50 -8.86 -0.93
C ARG A 72 1.63 -9.32 -2.09
N GLY A 73 0.71 -8.47 -2.56
CA GLY A 73 -0.09 -8.81 -3.74
C GLY A 73 0.73 -9.07 -5.02
N CYS A 74 1.85 -8.35 -5.20
CA CYS A 74 2.77 -8.62 -6.32
C CYS A 74 3.55 -9.92 -6.11
N LEU A 75 4.01 -10.19 -4.87
CA LEU A 75 4.71 -11.44 -4.52
C LEU A 75 3.83 -12.66 -4.73
N ASP A 76 2.61 -12.62 -4.22
CA ASP A 76 1.64 -13.72 -4.36
C ASP A 76 1.42 -14.02 -5.85
N ALA A 77 1.24 -12.98 -6.68
CA ALA A 77 1.09 -13.14 -8.13
C ALA A 77 2.32 -13.75 -8.82
N GLU A 78 3.56 -13.31 -8.48
CA GLU A 78 4.77 -13.91 -9.07
C GLU A 78 5.01 -15.34 -8.58
N LEU A 79 4.70 -15.65 -7.33
CA LEU A 79 4.89 -17.00 -6.78
C LEU A 79 3.87 -17.99 -7.35
N GLU A 80 2.64 -17.55 -7.62
CA GLU A 80 1.59 -18.39 -8.21
C GLU A 80 1.78 -18.61 -9.71
N THR A 81 2.21 -17.57 -10.44
CA THR A 81 2.18 -17.57 -11.91
C THR A 81 3.55 -17.53 -12.58
N GLY A 82 4.59 -17.15 -11.84
CA GLY A 82 5.95 -17.04 -12.33
C GLY A 82 6.65 -18.39 -12.43
N GLY A 83 7.78 -18.39 -13.13
CA GLY A 83 8.71 -19.52 -13.17
C GLY A 83 10.14 -19.01 -12.98
N GLY A 84 10.99 -19.82 -12.37
CA GLY A 84 12.39 -19.47 -12.12
C GLY A 84 12.77 -19.58 -10.65
N ALA A 85 13.92 -19.01 -10.30
CA ALA A 85 14.39 -18.98 -8.92
C ALA A 85 13.57 -18.01 -8.08
N THR A 86 13.31 -18.34 -6.81
CA THR A 86 12.56 -17.48 -5.88
C THR A 86 13.14 -16.07 -5.79
N ALA A 87 14.45 -15.92 -5.84
CA ALA A 87 15.12 -14.62 -5.82
C ALA A 87 14.71 -13.73 -7.03
N ASP A 88 14.62 -14.31 -8.22
CA ASP A 88 14.24 -13.57 -9.43
C ASP A 88 12.76 -13.16 -9.40
N LEU A 89 11.90 -14.03 -8.86
CA LEU A 89 10.48 -13.74 -8.64
C LEU A 89 10.30 -12.59 -7.65
N VAL A 90 11.09 -12.56 -6.57
CA VAL A 90 11.06 -11.49 -5.58
C VAL A 90 11.49 -10.15 -6.18
N VAL A 91 12.59 -10.13 -6.93
CA VAL A 91 13.03 -8.90 -7.62
C VAL A 91 11.95 -8.41 -8.59
N THR A 92 11.35 -9.32 -9.36
CA THR A 92 10.26 -9.00 -10.30
C THR A 92 9.03 -8.45 -9.59
N ALA A 93 8.60 -9.10 -8.49
CA ALA A 93 7.48 -8.65 -7.67
C ALA A 93 7.73 -7.25 -7.09
N TYR A 94 8.95 -7.02 -6.58
CA TYR A 94 9.34 -5.73 -6.03
C TYR A 94 9.32 -4.64 -7.12
N GLN A 95 9.83 -4.94 -8.31
CA GLN A 95 9.77 -4.04 -9.45
C GLN A 95 8.33 -3.72 -9.87
N ARG A 96 7.44 -4.71 -9.90
CA ARG A 96 6.00 -4.48 -10.17
C ARG A 96 5.36 -3.61 -9.09
N ALA A 97 5.66 -3.86 -7.81
CA ALA A 97 5.14 -3.06 -6.69
C ALA A 97 5.60 -1.59 -6.79
N VAL A 98 6.88 -1.35 -7.08
CA VAL A 98 7.43 0.00 -7.33
C VAL A 98 6.71 0.67 -8.51
N ASN A 99 6.50 -0.06 -9.61
CA ASN A 99 5.80 0.49 -10.78
C ASN A 99 4.33 0.81 -10.51
N HIS A 100 3.65 -0.01 -9.70
CA HIS A 100 2.24 0.22 -9.31
C HIS A 100 2.07 1.40 -8.37
N SER A 101 3.04 1.67 -7.50
CA SER A 101 2.93 2.66 -6.43
C SER A 101 4.21 3.52 -6.30
N SER A 102 4.70 4.05 -7.42
CA SER A 102 5.98 4.78 -7.46
C SER A 102 6.01 6.01 -6.55
N GLY A 103 4.90 6.77 -6.49
CA GLY A 103 4.77 7.92 -5.58
C GLY A 103 4.90 7.51 -4.11
N LEU A 104 4.22 6.42 -3.71
CA LEU A 104 4.30 5.90 -2.35
C LEU A 104 5.72 5.42 -2.04
N ARG A 105 6.37 4.74 -2.98
CA ARG A 105 7.75 4.29 -2.81
C ARG A 105 8.70 5.48 -2.62
N ARG A 106 8.55 6.55 -3.40
CA ARG A 106 9.35 7.79 -3.25
C ARG A 106 9.15 8.43 -1.88
N VAL A 107 7.91 8.53 -1.40
CA VAL A 107 7.61 9.04 -0.06
C VAL A 107 8.33 8.21 1.01
N LEU A 108 8.26 6.88 0.92
CA LEU A 108 8.92 5.99 1.88
C LEU A 108 10.44 6.09 1.81
N ASP A 109 11.04 6.13 0.62
CA ASP A 109 12.48 6.29 0.47
C ASP A 109 12.98 7.62 1.05
N ALA A 110 12.27 8.72 0.82
CA ALA A 110 12.59 10.01 1.42
C ALA A 110 12.45 10.00 2.96
N ALA A 111 11.54 9.17 3.48
CA ALA A 111 11.30 9.00 4.90
C ALA A 111 12.22 7.96 5.57
N MET A 112 13.17 7.33 4.86
CA MET A 112 14.10 6.34 5.44
C MET A 112 15.06 6.91 6.50
N VAL A 113 15.08 8.23 6.68
CA VAL A 113 15.75 8.89 7.81
C VAL A 113 15.01 8.69 9.14
N GLU A 114 13.73 8.30 9.10
CA GLU A 114 12.89 8.12 10.28
C GLU A 114 13.10 6.72 10.92
N PRO A 115 13.56 6.62 12.18
CA PRO A 115 13.92 5.34 12.80
C PRO A 115 12.79 4.30 12.83
N LEU A 116 11.54 4.75 13.01
CA LEU A 116 10.39 3.87 12.99
C LEU A 116 10.23 3.18 11.63
N LEU A 117 10.41 3.90 10.52
CA LEU A 117 10.28 3.32 9.19
C LEU A 117 11.40 2.32 8.92
N VAL A 118 12.65 2.64 9.30
CA VAL A 118 13.78 1.70 9.21
C VAL A 118 13.45 0.39 9.93
N SER A 119 12.95 0.47 11.17
CA SER A 119 12.57 -0.71 11.95
C SER A 119 11.39 -1.50 11.35
N LEU A 120 10.43 -0.82 10.72
CA LEU A 120 9.33 -1.49 10.01
C LEU A 120 9.83 -2.25 8.79
N VAL A 121 10.65 -1.61 7.96
CA VAL A 121 11.26 -2.19 6.76
C VAL A 121 12.13 -3.39 7.11
N GLU A 122 13.02 -3.26 8.10
CA GLU A 122 13.91 -4.34 8.52
C GLU A 122 13.12 -5.57 8.98
N ARG A 123 12.10 -5.38 9.82
CA ARG A 123 11.26 -6.50 10.31
C ARG A 123 10.49 -7.20 9.21
N ASP A 124 9.91 -6.49 8.27
CA ASP A 124 9.19 -7.12 7.16
C ASP A 124 10.16 -7.79 6.20
N HIS A 125 11.31 -7.18 5.91
CA HIS A 125 12.34 -7.78 5.06
C HIS A 125 12.88 -9.08 5.66
N ALA A 126 13.14 -9.11 6.97
CA ALA A 126 13.52 -10.33 7.68
C ALA A 126 12.46 -11.43 7.54
N ARG A 127 11.19 -11.08 7.76
CA ARG A 127 10.06 -12.03 7.64
C ARG A 127 9.90 -12.56 6.23
N LEU A 128 10.02 -11.71 5.21
CA LEU A 128 9.93 -12.10 3.81
C LEU A 128 11.11 -13.00 3.42
N ALA A 129 12.34 -12.63 3.79
CA ALA A 129 13.52 -13.44 3.51
C ALA A 129 13.41 -14.85 4.13
N GLN A 130 12.90 -14.95 5.35
CA GLN A 130 12.64 -16.23 6.02
C GLN A 130 11.51 -17.02 5.35
N ALA A 131 10.36 -16.39 5.09
CA ALA A 131 9.20 -17.05 4.50
C ALA A 131 9.48 -17.60 3.09
N LEU A 132 10.36 -16.95 2.34
CA LEU A 132 10.72 -17.31 0.98
C LEU A 132 11.96 -18.21 0.90
N GLY A 133 12.52 -18.63 2.05
CA GLY A 133 13.72 -19.46 2.12
C GLY A 133 14.97 -18.79 1.54
N LEU A 134 15.00 -17.45 1.47
CA LEU A 134 16.15 -16.69 1.00
C LEU A 134 17.26 -16.64 2.06
N ALA A 135 16.87 -16.60 3.34
CA ALA A 135 17.81 -16.63 4.44
C ALA A 135 18.05 -18.07 4.92
N ALA A 136 19.32 -18.47 4.99
CA ALA A 136 19.72 -19.76 5.53
C ALA A 136 19.31 -19.90 7.02
N SER A 137 18.99 -21.13 7.43
CA SER A 137 18.72 -21.47 8.83
C SER A 137 19.87 -21.04 9.74
N GLY A 138 19.55 -20.32 10.83
CA GLY A 138 20.54 -19.84 11.80
C GLY A 138 21.00 -18.39 11.59
N ARG A 139 20.57 -17.71 10.51
CA ARG A 139 20.79 -16.26 10.36
C ARG A 139 19.92 -15.46 11.32
N THR A 140 20.46 -14.32 11.76
CA THR A 140 19.71 -13.32 12.53
C THR A 140 18.69 -12.61 11.64
N ALA A 141 17.68 -11.99 12.27
CA ALA A 141 16.68 -11.20 11.54
C ALA A 141 17.32 -10.05 10.73
N SER A 142 18.36 -9.42 11.29
CA SER A 142 19.05 -8.31 10.61
C SER A 142 19.82 -8.77 9.37
N GLU A 143 20.50 -9.93 9.44
CA GLU A 143 21.17 -10.53 8.27
C GLU A 143 20.18 -10.93 7.17
N ALA A 144 19.05 -11.55 7.56
CA ALA A 144 17.98 -11.90 6.63
C ALA A 144 17.38 -10.66 5.95
N ALA A 145 17.18 -9.57 6.71
CA ALA A 145 16.71 -8.30 6.18
C ALA A 145 17.73 -7.66 5.22
N ALA A 146 19.02 -7.71 5.57
CA ALA A 146 20.10 -7.16 4.75
C ALA A 146 20.22 -7.86 3.40
N GLU A 147 20.06 -9.19 3.36
CA GLU A 147 20.07 -9.97 2.12
C GLU A 147 18.94 -9.56 1.18
N LEU A 148 17.69 -9.47 1.69
CA LEU A 148 16.58 -9.01 0.87
C LEU A 148 16.78 -7.55 0.42
N THR A 149 17.27 -6.69 1.32
CA THR A 149 17.55 -5.28 1.00
C THR A 149 18.61 -5.15 -0.10
N SER A 150 19.66 -5.96 -0.06
CA SER A 150 20.68 -5.99 -1.11
C SER A 150 20.12 -6.49 -2.44
N MET A 151 19.26 -7.50 -2.41
CA MET A 151 18.62 -8.06 -3.60
C MET A 151 17.72 -7.04 -4.31
N VAL A 152 16.92 -6.29 -3.54
CA VAL A 152 15.94 -5.34 -4.09
C VAL A 152 16.49 -3.91 -4.22
N GLY A 153 17.68 -3.64 -3.68
CA GLY A 153 18.29 -2.30 -3.66
C GLY A 153 18.62 -1.73 -5.04
N HIS A 154 18.72 -2.58 -6.06
CA HIS A 154 18.95 -2.18 -7.45
C HIS A 154 17.67 -1.96 -8.26
N VAL A 155 16.49 -2.17 -7.67
CA VAL A 155 15.21 -1.98 -8.36
C VAL A 155 14.98 -0.49 -8.61
N ALA A 156 15.33 -0.06 -9.82
CA ALA A 156 15.21 1.33 -10.21
C ALA A 156 13.74 1.77 -10.30
N TYR A 157 13.50 3.03 -9.92
CA TYR A 157 12.28 3.73 -10.26
C TYR A 157 12.16 3.82 -11.77
N GLN A 158 11.20 3.12 -12.37
CA GLN A 158 10.72 3.55 -13.66
C GLN A 158 9.77 4.71 -13.42
N GLU A 159 10.11 5.88 -13.99
CA GLU A 159 9.09 6.93 -14.15
C GLU A 159 7.88 6.26 -14.78
N PRO A 160 6.68 6.34 -14.16
CA PRO A 160 5.51 5.73 -14.73
C PRO A 160 5.38 6.30 -16.12
N ARG A 161 5.61 5.45 -17.14
CA ARG A 161 5.43 5.84 -18.54
C ARG A 161 4.02 6.38 -18.57
N ARG A 162 3.87 7.70 -18.79
CA ARG A 162 2.57 8.33 -18.92
C ARG A 162 1.87 7.53 -20.01
N SER A 163 0.94 6.65 -19.60
CA SER A 163 0.25 5.79 -20.55
C SER A 163 -0.29 6.73 -21.59
N SER A 164 0.17 6.58 -22.83
CA SER A 164 -0.17 7.56 -23.84
C SER A 164 -1.70 7.62 -23.90
N ARG A 165 -2.28 8.79 -24.22
CA ARG A 165 -3.74 8.89 -24.42
C ARG A 165 -4.27 7.78 -25.33
N ARG A 166 -3.43 7.28 -26.24
CA ARG A 166 -3.67 6.14 -27.12
C ARG A 166 -3.78 4.81 -26.35
N GLU A 167 -2.78 4.45 -25.54
CA GLU A 167 -2.81 3.21 -24.73
C GLU A 167 -4.01 3.17 -23.77
N ARG A 168 -4.35 4.31 -23.17
CA ARG A 168 -5.53 4.39 -22.30
C ARG A 168 -6.83 4.12 -23.09
N ARG A 169 -6.97 4.73 -24.27
CA ARG A 169 -8.13 4.50 -25.16
C ARG A 169 -8.19 3.05 -25.65
N GLU A 170 -7.05 2.44 -25.91
CA GLU A 170 -6.96 1.04 -26.34
C GLU A 170 -7.38 0.08 -25.24
N ARG A 171 -6.90 0.29 -24.00
CA ARG A 171 -7.37 -0.45 -22.82
C ARG A 171 -8.87 -0.28 -22.59
N GLU A 172 -9.40 0.94 -22.69
CA GLU A 172 -10.84 1.20 -22.55
C GLU A 172 -11.68 0.50 -23.63
N ARG A 173 -11.18 0.41 -24.87
CA ARG A 173 -11.84 -0.33 -25.95
C ARG A 173 -11.83 -1.83 -25.68
N GLU A 174 -10.70 -2.37 -25.24
CA GLU A 174 -10.57 -3.80 -24.96
C GLU A 174 -11.45 -4.23 -23.79
N VAL A 175 -11.49 -3.44 -22.71
CA VAL A 175 -12.41 -3.68 -21.58
C VAL A 175 -13.86 -3.70 -22.07
N ARG A 176 -14.30 -2.72 -22.86
CA ARG A 176 -15.67 -2.72 -23.43
C ARG A 176 -15.93 -3.94 -24.30
N ARG A 177 -14.97 -4.36 -25.12
CA ARG A 177 -15.09 -5.55 -25.97
C ARG A 177 -15.27 -6.81 -25.14
N LEU A 178 -14.46 -6.99 -24.09
CA LEU A 178 -14.55 -8.14 -23.19
C LEU A 178 -15.87 -8.17 -22.42
N THR A 179 -16.36 -7.01 -21.94
CA THR A 179 -17.67 -6.90 -21.30
C THR A 179 -18.81 -7.32 -22.24
N LEU A 180 -18.80 -6.84 -23.49
CA LEU A 180 -19.82 -7.21 -24.48
C LEU A 180 -19.80 -8.71 -24.81
N LEU A 181 -18.62 -9.32 -24.91
CA LEU A 181 -18.49 -10.76 -25.14
C LEU A 181 -19.01 -11.58 -23.96
N ALA A 182 -18.76 -11.13 -22.73
CA ALA A 182 -19.29 -11.77 -21.52
C ALA A 182 -20.84 -11.70 -21.48
N GLU A 183 -21.42 -10.54 -21.82
CA GLU A 183 -22.88 -10.38 -21.90
C GLU A 183 -23.52 -11.28 -22.98
N GLN A 184 -22.89 -11.40 -24.15
CA GLN A 184 -23.39 -12.27 -25.22
C GLN A 184 -23.35 -13.75 -24.83
N ARG A 185 -22.27 -14.19 -24.17
CA ARG A 185 -22.17 -15.57 -23.63
C ARG A 185 -23.24 -15.84 -22.57
N GLY A 186 -23.50 -14.88 -21.68
CA GLY A 186 -24.55 -15.00 -20.67
C GLY A 186 -25.94 -15.18 -21.29
N ARG A 187 -26.25 -14.48 -22.39
CA ARG A 187 -27.54 -14.62 -23.10
C ARG A 187 -27.71 -15.97 -23.78
N LEU A 188 -26.66 -16.53 -24.37
CA LEU A 188 -26.71 -17.83 -25.03
C LEU A 188 -26.76 -19.00 -24.04
N GLY A 189 -26.17 -18.85 -22.85
CA GLY A 189 -26.24 -19.86 -21.78
C GLY A 189 -27.57 -19.92 -21.04
N SER A 190 -28.45 -18.90 -21.16
CA SER A 190 -29.73 -18.83 -20.45
C SER A 190 -30.91 -19.48 -21.21
N THR A 191 -30.68 -19.97 -22.42
CA THR A 191 -31.72 -20.55 -23.30
C THR A 191 -31.66 -22.08 -23.43
N ALA A 192 -30.85 -22.74 -22.60
CA ALA A 192 -30.80 -24.19 -22.45
C ALA A 192 -31.34 -24.57 -21.06
#